data_AF-A0A9E0E4J5-F1
#
_entry.id   AF-A0A9E0E4J5-F1
#
_cell.length_a   1.000
_cell.length_b   1.000
_cell.length_c   1.000
_cell.angle_alpha   90.00
_cell.angle_beta   90.00
_cell.angle_gamma   90.00
#
_symmetry.space_group_name_H-M   'P 1'
#
loop_
_entity.id
_entity.type
_entity.pdbx_description
1 polymer ?
#
loop_
_entity_poly.entity_id
_entity_poly.type
_entity_poly.pdbx_seq_one_letter_code
_entity_poly.pdbx_strand_id
1 'polypeptide(L)'
;MTITWRGYVRYSFAIGSLAVQACIGGYAAAKPPTDEIATISDKIIENGQKLVSASLAKITDPWDRSVILSQMSMLIFYGRGCSEVKSYFEKTPELRGGSIEKITYLSGLEGKPACYAELAPLILERSDDPLFGRSGQTVLRYQAGAMLDLVGDPHGKQIWQNAEISLRSEASPSELWRARYAALNVYTTEPMRTNYLLFLSERLEAERPSRNYFYTVLVQLAGMGRCDLVEHFLNNGPDSCKRYKETAANIATQDRQPAPSATPTFEMVDSALAEPNPKLRMARLVGLASLWYRARVR
;
A
#
# COMPACT_ATOMS: atom_id res chain seq x y z
N MET A 1 23.97 17.69 -11.29
CA MET A 1 23.99 17.18 -9.91
C MET A 1 23.25 15.85 -9.90
N THR A 2 23.98 14.74 -9.82
CA THR A 2 23.45 13.39 -10.05
C THR A 2 22.81 12.88 -8.76
N ILE A 3 21.47 12.92 -8.67
CA ILE A 3 20.74 12.39 -7.52
C ILE A 3 20.65 10.87 -7.69
N THR A 4 21.27 10.12 -6.77
CA THR A 4 21.32 8.65 -6.81
C THR A 4 20.05 8.00 -6.25
N TRP A 5 19.72 6.84 -6.83
CA TRP A 5 18.55 5.96 -6.68
C TRP A 5 17.96 5.77 -5.26
N ARG A 6 18.75 5.83 -4.18
CA ARG A 6 18.24 5.68 -2.80
C ARG A 6 17.59 6.96 -2.24
N GLY A 7 17.95 8.12 -2.79
CA GLY A 7 17.40 9.41 -2.37
C GLY A 7 15.97 9.63 -2.86
N TYR A 8 15.65 9.22 -4.09
CA TYR A 8 14.36 9.50 -4.75
C TYR A 8 13.19 8.68 -4.21
N VAL A 9 13.43 7.40 -3.88
CA VAL A 9 12.42 6.54 -3.23
C VAL A 9 12.12 7.08 -1.84
N ARG A 10 13.14 7.46 -1.05
CA ARG A 10 12.92 8.10 0.26
C ARG A 10 12.27 9.48 0.14
N TYR A 11 12.61 10.30 -0.86
CA TYR A 11 12.01 11.62 -1.05
C TYR A 11 10.54 11.55 -1.47
N SER A 12 10.16 10.60 -2.33
CA SER A 12 8.76 10.45 -2.76
C SER A 12 7.89 9.84 -1.65
N PHE A 13 8.46 8.90 -0.87
CA PHE A 13 7.82 8.35 0.34
C PHE A 13 7.70 9.38 1.45
N ALA A 14 8.76 10.17 1.70
CA ALA A 14 8.76 11.21 2.72
C ALA A 14 7.88 12.39 2.33
N ILE A 15 7.77 12.79 1.05
CA ILE A 15 6.83 13.84 0.65
C ILE A 15 5.39 13.32 0.69
N GLY A 16 5.12 12.05 0.36
CA GLY A 16 3.79 11.46 0.53
C GLY A 16 3.34 11.39 1.99
N SER A 17 4.23 11.07 2.93
CA SER A 17 3.91 11.01 4.37
C SER A 17 4.03 12.37 5.08
N LEU A 18 4.97 13.24 4.70
CA LEU A 18 5.15 14.58 5.26
C LEU A 18 4.19 15.61 4.66
N ALA A 19 3.77 15.52 3.39
CA ALA A 19 2.71 16.39 2.88
C ALA A 19 1.35 16.02 3.49
N VAL A 20 1.15 14.74 3.83
CA VAL A 20 0.01 14.29 4.63
C VAL A 20 0.12 14.78 6.09
N GLN A 21 1.31 15.01 6.64
CA GLN A 21 1.45 15.58 8.00
C GLN A 21 1.49 17.11 8.05
N ALA A 22 1.99 17.80 7.02
CA ALA A 22 2.21 19.25 7.05
C ALA A 22 0.99 20.07 6.64
N CYS A 23 -0.04 19.45 6.06
CA CYS A 23 -1.28 20.14 5.65
C CYS A 23 -2.37 20.17 6.73
N ILE A 24 -2.07 19.72 7.96
CA ILE A 24 -3.12 19.41 8.93
C ILE A 24 -3.03 20.27 10.19
N GLY A 25 -3.74 21.40 10.16
CA GLY A 25 -4.24 22.04 11.37
C GLY A 25 -5.40 21.21 11.94
N GLY A 26 -5.32 20.87 13.23
CA GLY A 26 -6.34 20.08 13.90
C GLY A 26 -7.64 20.86 14.09
N TYR A 27 -8.68 20.48 13.37
CA TYR A 27 -10.07 20.85 13.68
C TYR A 27 -11.00 19.66 13.48
N ALA A 28 -11.87 19.44 14.47
CA ALA A 28 -12.97 18.49 14.41
C ALA A 28 -14.04 19.00 13.43
N ALA A 29 -14.06 18.48 12.21
CA ALA A 29 -15.13 18.76 11.26
C ALA A 29 -16.18 17.63 11.27
N ALA A 30 -17.46 18.01 11.24
CA ALA A 30 -18.58 17.11 11.04
C ALA A 30 -18.43 16.32 9.72
N LYS A 31 -19.02 15.12 9.62
CA LYS A 31 -19.07 14.35 8.37
C LYS A 31 -19.71 15.23 7.29
N PRO A 32 -18.99 15.58 6.20
CA PRO A 32 -19.56 16.39 5.12
C PRO A 32 -20.71 15.64 4.43
N PRO A 33 -21.68 16.35 3.83
CA PRO A 33 -22.74 15.75 3.02
C PRO A 33 -22.16 14.96 1.85
N THR A 34 -22.71 13.78 1.56
CA THR A 34 -22.20 12.85 0.53
C THR A 34 -22.08 13.45 -0.88
N ASP A 35 -22.94 14.42 -1.22
CA ASP A 35 -22.95 15.05 -2.56
C ASP A 35 -21.81 16.07 -2.72
N GLU A 36 -21.44 16.76 -1.64
CA GLU A 36 -20.29 17.66 -1.60
C GLU A 36 -18.97 16.86 -1.69
N ILE A 37 -18.94 15.67 -1.07
CA ILE A 37 -17.82 14.71 -1.16
C ILE A 37 -17.60 14.21 -2.60
N ALA A 38 -18.69 13.84 -3.29
CA ALA A 38 -18.62 13.37 -4.67
C ALA A 38 -18.09 14.47 -5.60
N THR A 39 -18.60 15.69 -5.44
CA THR A 39 -18.20 16.86 -6.23
C THR A 39 -16.72 17.21 -6.05
N ILE A 40 -16.20 17.18 -4.81
CA ILE A 40 -14.78 17.47 -4.55
C ILE A 40 -13.88 16.35 -5.10
N SER A 41 -14.28 15.09 -4.96
CA SER A 41 -13.54 13.96 -5.50
C SER A 41 -13.45 14.04 -7.03
N ASP A 42 -14.54 14.37 -7.70
CA ASP A 42 -14.56 14.57 -9.15
C ASP A 42 -13.71 15.77 -9.58
N LYS A 43 -13.75 16.89 -8.85
CA LYS A 43 -12.86 18.05 -9.10
C LYS A 43 -11.39 17.65 -8.95
N ILE A 44 -11.02 16.87 -7.94
CA ILE A 44 -9.64 16.39 -7.74
C ILE A 44 -9.22 15.47 -8.90
N ILE A 45 -10.07 14.55 -9.31
CA ILE A 45 -9.80 13.61 -10.41
C ILE A 45 -9.67 14.35 -11.75
N GLU A 46 -10.57 15.28 -12.06
CA GLU A 46 -10.53 16.07 -13.30
C GLU A 46 -9.23 16.88 -13.40
N ASN A 47 -8.83 17.52 -12.28
CA ASN A 47 -7.57 18.27 -12.24
C ASN A 47 -6.34 17.36 -12.31
N GLY A 48 -6.39 16.18 -11.67
CA GLY A 48 -5.36 15.15 -11.80
C GLY A 48 -5.18 14.74 -13.27
N GLN A 49 -6.28 14.50 -13.99
CA GLN A 49 -6.25 14.15 -15.42
C GLN A 49 -5.62 15.26 -16.26
N LYS A 50 -6.04 16.52 -16.08
CA LYS A 50 -5.43 17.67 -16.78
C LYS A 50 -3.92 17.78 -16.53
N LEU A 51 -3.51 17.58 -15.27
CA LEU A 51 -2.09 17.63 -14.88
C LEU A 51 -1.29 16.49 -15.52
N VAL A 52 -1.82 15.27 -15.52
CA VAL A 52 -1.21 14.10 -16.15
C VAL A 52 -1.06 14.35 -17.65
N SER A 53 -2.12 14.74 -18.36
CA SER A 53 -2.05 15.04 -19.80
C SER A 53 -1.02 16.12 -20.12
N ALA A 54 -0.97 17.21 -19.35
CA ALA A 54 0.02 18.28 -19.55
C ALA A 54 1.46 17.83 -19.25
N SER A 55 1.63 16.92 -18.29
CA SER A 55 2.95 16.41 -17.91
C SER A 55 3.45 15.34 -18.87
N LEU A 56 2.60 14.44 -19.34
CA LEU A 56 2.96 13.39 -20.31
C LEU A 56 3.38 13.96 -21.66
N ALA A 57 2.94 15.17 -22.00
CA ALA A 57 3.44 15.90 -23.18
C ALA A 57 4.92 16.32 -23.05
N LYS A 58 5.47 16.37 -21.83
CA LYS A 58 6.81 16.86 -21.51
C LYS A 58 7.77 15.78 -21.01
N ILE A 59 7.23 14.70 -20.42
CA ILE A 59 8.03 13.61 -19.86
C ILE A 59 8.30 12.55 -20.95
N THR A 60 9.57 12.42 -21.30
CA THR A 60 10.08 11.40 -22.23
C THR A 60 10.58 10.14 -21.52
N ASP A 61 11.00 10.26 -20.26
CA ASP A 61 11.48 9.14 -19.47
C ASP A 61 10.34 8.18 -19.05
N PRO A 62 10.40 6.88 -19.41
CA PRO A 62 9.33 5.92 -19.11
C PRO A 62 9.05 5.75 -17.61
N TRP A 63 10.05 5.91 -16.75
CA TRP A 63 9.88 5.79 -15.31
C TRP A 63 9.08 6.97 -14.75
N ASP A 64 9.45 8.20 -15.09
CA ASP A 64 8.71 9.39 -14.65
C ASP A 64 7.27 9.39 -15.20
N ARG A 65 7.03 8.85 -16.40
CA ARG A 65 5.67 8.61 -16.93
C ARG A 65 4.89 7.62 -16.08
N SER A 66 5.51 6.48 -15.73
CA SER A 66 4.88 5.47 -14.86
C SER A 66 4.55 6.04 -13.48
N VAL A 67 5.42 6.87 -12.90
CA VAL A 67 5.18 7.51 -11.61
C VAL A 67 3.95 8.42 -11.63
N ILE A 68 3.83 9.31 -12.62
CA ILE A 68 2.70 10.24 -12.66
C ILE A 68 1.37 9.53 -12.96
N LEU A 69 1.39 8.52 -13.83
CA LEU A 69 0.23 7.67 -14.08
C LEU A 69 -0.16 6.86 -12.83
N SER A 70 0.80 6.37 -12.05
CA SER A 70 0.55 5.67 -10.78
C SER A 70 -0.12 6.58 -9.75
N GLN A 71 0.25 7.86 -9.73
CA GLN A 71 -0.40 8.82 -8.84
C GLN A 71 -1.85 9.07 -9.26
N MET A 72 -2.11 9.09 -10.57
CA MET A 72 -3.47 9.23 -11.10
C MET A 72 -4.35 8.04 -10.72
N SER A 73 -3.82 6.81 -10.81
CA SER A 73 -4.58 5.63 -10.43
C SER A 73 -4.93 5.62 -8.94
N MET A 74 -4.06 6.14 -8.06
CA MET A 74 -4.42 6.36 -6.65
C MET A 74 -5.52 7.40 -6.46
N LEU A 75 -5.52 8.50 -7.22
CA LEU A 75 -6.63 9.49 -7.17
C LEU A 75 -7.97 8.84 -7.54
N ILE A 76 -7.98 8.04 -8.61
CA ILE A 76 -9.17 7.32 -9.06
C ILE A 76 -9.61 6.32 -7.98
N PHE A 77 -8.67 5.58 -7.40
CA PHE A 77 -8.97 4.65 -6.31
C PHE A 77 -9.67 5.35 -5.14
N TYR A 78 -9.11 6.47 -4.68
CA TYR A 78 -9.66 7.19 -3.53
C TYR A 78 -11.01 7.84 -3.81
N GLY A 79 -11.22 8.39 -5.01
CA GLY A 79 -12.46 9.09 -5.35
C GLY A 79 -13.59 8.18 -5.85
N ARG A 80 -13.27 7.15 -6.64
CA ARG A 80 -14.25 6.35 -7.39
C ARG A 80 -14.20 4.86 -7.08
N GLY A 81 -13.06 4.32 -6.66
CA GLY A 81 -12.93 2.93 -6.23
C GLY A 81 -12.25 2.03 -7.26
N CYS A 82 -12.37 0.72 -7.06
CA CYS A 82 -11.54 -0.28 -7.72
C CYS A 82 -11.93 -0.55 -9.17
N SER A 83 -13.22 -0.54 -9.49
CA SER A 83 -13.69 -0.81 -10.84
C SER A 83 -13.25 0.27 -11.82
N GLU A 84 -13.23 1.54 -11.40
CA GLU A 84 -12.71 2.66 -12.18
C GLU A 84 -11.19 2.62 -12.31
N VAL A 85 -10.48 2.19 -11.26
CA VAL A 85 -9.03 1.94 -11.33
C VAL A 85 -8.75 0.86 -12.36
N LYS A 86 -9.45 -0.28 -12.30
CA LYS A 86 -9.33 -1.36 -13.28
C LYS A 86 -9.51 -0.83 -14.71
N SER A 87 -10.59 -0.08 -14.96
CA SER A 87 -10.83 0.54 -16.28
C SER A 87 -9.71 1.49 -16.71
N TYR A 88 -9.13 2.24 -15.78
CA TYR A 88 -8.00 3.12 -16.05
C TYR A 88 -6.72 2.36 -16.40
N PHE A 89 -6.43 1.26 -15.70
CA PHE A 89 -5.31 0.37 -16.02
C PHE A 89 -5.47 -0.28 -17.39
N GLU A 90 -6.66 -0.78 -17.72
CA GLU A 90 -6.97 -1.37 -19.03
C GLU A 90 -6.72 -0.38 -20.19
N LYS A 91 -7.05 0.90 -19.99
CA LYS A 91 -6.84 1.98 -20.98
C LYS A 91 -5.41 2.54 -21.01
N THR A 92 -4.58 2.20 -20.02
CA THR A 92 -3.23 2.76 -19.84
C THR A 92 -2.21 1.62 -19.73
N PRO A 93 -1.78 1.02 -20.85
CA PRO A 93 -0.88 -0.15 -20.84
C PRO A 93 0.54 0.18 -20.33
N GLU A 94 0.91 1.45 -20.23
CA GLU A 94 2.17 1.89 -19.61
C GLU A 94 2.19 1.66 -18.09
N LEU A 95 1.01 1.51 -17.47
CA LEU A 95 0.90 1.17 -16.05
C LEU A 95 1.12 -0.33 -15.85
N ARG A 96 2.28 -0.68 -15.31
CA ARG A 96 2.70 -2.07 -15.03
C ARG A 96 2.50 -2.44 -13.56
N GLY A 97 2.85 -3.68 -13.20
CA GLY A 97 2.56 -4.25 -11.88
C GLY A 97 3.06 -3.42 -10.70
N GLY A 98 4.18 -2.69 -10.82
CA GLY A 98 4.65 -1.79 -9.77
C GLY A 98 3.77 -0.58 -9.48
N SER A 99 2.98 -0.16 -10.46
CA SER A 99 1.98 0.89 -10.26
C SER A 99 0.82 0.40 -9.41
N ILE A 100 0.48 -0.89 -9.54
CA ILE A 100 -0.54 -1.55 -8.72
C ILE A 100 0.01 -1.85 -7.33
N GLU A 101 1.30 -2.25 -7.20
CA GLU A 101 1.98 -2.39 -5.89
C GLU A 101 1.88 -1.11 -5.05
N LYS A 102 2.02 0.06 -5.68
CA LYS A 102 1.84 1.34 -4.98
C LYS A 102 0.42 1.52 -4.44
N ILE A 103 -0.61 1.17 -5.22
CA ILE A 103 -1.99 1.23 -4.74
C ILE A 103 -2.17 0.27 -3.57
N THR A 104 -1.68 -0.96 -3.69
CA THR A 104 -1.88 -1.98 -2.67
C THR A 104 -1.12 -1.68 -1.38
N TYR A 105 0.03 -1.02 -1.47
CA TYR A 105 0.85 -0.62 -0.33
C TYR A 105 0.42 0.70 0.34
N LEU A 106 0.01 1.72 -0.44
CA LEU A 106 -0.26 3.07 0.07
C LEU A 106 -1.75 3.35 0.34
N SER A 107 -2.67 2.65 -0.34
CA SER A 107 -4.08 3.02 -0.35
C SER A 107 -4.94 2.28 0.68
N GLY A 108 -4.35 1.37 1.45
CA GLY A 108 -5.12 0.57 2.41
C GLY A 108 -6.24 -0.20 1.72
N LEU A 109 -5.89 -1.12 0.83
CA LEU A 109 -6.82 -2.16 0.37
C LEU A 109 -7.24 -3.11 1.51
N GLU A 110 -6.67 -2.92 2.71
CA GLU A 110 -7.03 -3.61 3.94
C GLU A 110 -8.56 -3.66 4.11
N GLY A 111 -9.12 -4.88 4.21
CA GLY A 111 -10.56 -5.07 4.34
C GLY A 111 -11.38 -4.84 3.06
N LYS A 112 -10.77 -4.74 1.87
CA LYS A 112 -11.47 -4.62 0.58
C LYS A 112 -11.24 -5.80 -0.36
N PRO A 113 -11.72 -7.00 -0.02
CA PRO A 113 -11.48 -8.20 -0.82
C PRO A 113 -11.98 -8.10 -2.26
N ALA A 114 -13.08 -7.40 -2.51
CA ALA A 114 -13.58 -7.20 -3.88
C ALA A 114 -12.56 -6.52 -4.81
N CYS A 115 -11.75 -5.59 -4.28
CA CYS A 115 -10.70 -4.92 -5.04
C CYS A 115 -9.54 -5.85 -5.39
N TYR A 116 -9.24 -6.82 -4.54
CA TYR A 116 -8.19 -7.80 -4.80
C TYR A 116 -8.54 -8.69 -6.00
N ALA A 117 -9.80 -9.11 -6.12
CA ALA A 117 -10.28 -9.88 -7.27
C ALA A 117 -10.14 -9.12 -8.59
N GLU A 118 -10.33 -7.80 -8.59
CA GLU A 118 -10.22 -6.97 -9.79
C GLU A 118 -8.77 -6.64 -10.16
N LEU A 119 -7.91 -6.36 -9.17
CA LEU A 119 -6.55 -5.86 -9.41
C LEU A 119 -5.50 -6.96 -9.53
N ALA A 120 -5.65 -8.09 -8.83
CA ALA A 120 -4.64 -9.14 -8.83
C ALA A 120 -4.38 -9.77 -10.23
N PRO A 121 -5.41 -10.01 -11.08
CA PRO A 121 -5.17 -10.48 -12.45
C PRO A 121 -4.31 -9.51 -13.27
N LEU A 122 -4.56 -8.19 -13.13
CA LEU A 122 -3.77 -7.16 -13.81
C LEU A 122 -2.31 -7.13 -13.31
N ILE A 123 -2.07 -7.39 -12.02
CA ILE A 123 -0.70 -7.51 -11.49
C ILE A 123 0.02 -8.69 -12.15
N LEU A 124 -0.65 -9.84 -12.28
CA LEU A 124 -0.05 -11.03 -12.88
C LEU A 124 0.27 -10.81 -14.36
N GLU A 125 -0.69 -10.28 -15.12
CA GLU A 125 -0.52 -9.93 -16.54
C GLU A 125 0.65 -8.98 -16.76
N ARG A 126 0.84 -8.02 -15.85
CA ARG A 126 1.83 -6.94 -15.97
C ARG A 126 3.00 -7.07 -15.00
N SER A 127 3.26 -8.29 -14.55
CA SER A 127 4.31 -8.60 -13.56
C SER A 127 5.71 -8.51 -14.16
N ASP A 128 5.84 -8.52 -15.49
CA ASP A 128 7.07 -8.36 -16.26
C ASP A 128 7.56 -6.91 -16.33
N ASP A 129 7.28 -6.13 -15.28
CA ASP A 129 7.57 -4.71 -15.21
C ASP A 129 9.10 -4.47 -15.31
N PRO A 130 9.60 -3.81 -16.38
CA PRO A 130 11.03 -3.59 -16.57
C PRO A 130 11.62 -2.62 -15.54
N LEU A 131 10.76 -1.91 -14.80
CA LEU A 131 11.15 -1.05 -13.68
C LEU A 131 11.59 -1.85 -12.45
N PHE A 132 11.33 -3.17 -12.43
CA PHE A 132 11.71 -4.08 -11.36
C PHE A 132 12.71 -5.11 -11.88
N GLY A 133 13.72 -5.41 -11.04
CA GLY A 133 14.54 -6.60 -11.26
C GLY A 133 13.69 -7.87 -11.13
N ARG A 134 14.22 -9.02 -11.59
CA ARG A 134 13.54 -10.33 -11.56
C ARG A 134 12.92 -10.65 -10.19
N SER A 135 13.65 -10.42 -9.11
CA SER A 135 13.15 -10.59 -7.74
C SER A 135 11.93 -9.71 -7.44
N GLY A 136 11.94 -8.45 -7.85
CA GLY A 136 10.81 -7.52 -7.72
C GLY A 136 9.59 -7.97 -8.50
N GLN A 137 9.78 -8.46 -9.73
CA GLN A 137 8.70 -9.06 -10.54
C GLN A 137 8.08 -10.28 -9.85
N THR A 138 8.91 -11.13 -9.24
CA THR A 138 8.44 -12.29 -8.46
C THR A 138 7.72 -11.86 -7.17
N VAL A 139 8.13 -10.76 -6.52
CA VAL A 139 7.40 -10.16 -5.38
C VAL A 139 5.98 -9.71 -5.79
N LEU A 140 5.83 -9.10 -6.97
CA LEU A 140 4.50 -8.71 -7.49
C LEU A 140 3.59 -9.93 -7.67
N ARG A 141 4.12 -11.02 -8.23
CA ARG A 141 3.38 -12.28 -8.40
C ARG A 141 3.00 -12.91 -7.06
N TYR A 142 3.91 -12.86 -6.09
CA TYR A 142 3.62 -13.33 -4.73
C TYR A 142 2.42 -12.60 -4.15
N GLN A 143 2.45 -11.27 -4.20
CA GLN A 143 1.40 -10.44 -3.62
C GLN A 143 0.06 -10.65 -4.33
N ALA A 144 0.07 -10.74 -5.67
CA ALA A 144 -1.14 -11.04 -6.45
C ALA A 144 -1.70 -12.43 -6.15
N GLY A 145 -0.84 -13.44 -5.98
CA GLY A 145 -1.26 -14.78 -5.55
C GLY A 145 -1.93 -14.75 -4.17
N ALA A 146 -1.37 -14.00 -3.22
CA ALA A 146 -1.98 -13.83 -1.89
C ALA A 146 -3.35 -13.11 -1.96
N MET A 147 -3.48 -12.12 -2.85
CA MET A 147 -4.75 -11.43 -3.12
C MET A 147 -5.82 -12.38 -3.66
N LEU A 148 -5.44 -13.22 -4.62
CA LEU A 148 -6.31 -14.23 -5.21
C LEU A 148 -6.69 -15.32 -4.19
N ASP A 149 -5.73 -15.78 -3.38
CA ASP A 149 -5.97 -16.78 -2.32
C ASP A 149 -7.00 -16.24 -1.30
N LEU A 150 -6.83 -14.99 -0.88
CA LEU A 150 -7.75 -14.34 0.06
C LEU A 150 -9.20 -14.25 -0.46
N VAL A 151 -9.39 -14.02 -1.76
CA VAL A 151 -10.74 -13.93 -2.36
C VAL A 151 -11.29 -15.29 -2.78
N GLY A 152 -10.59 -16.38 -2.47
CA GLY A 152 -11.04 -17.75 -2.74
C GLY A 152 -10.81 -18.22 -4.17
N ASP A 153 -9.91 -17.58 -4.93
CA ASP A 153 -9.52 -18.09 -6.25
C ASP A 153 -8.73 -19.41 -6.09
N PRO A 154 -9.10 -20.47 -6.83
CA PRO A 154 -8.51 -21.81 -6.65
C PRO A 154 -7.01 -21.87 -6.99
N HIS A 155 -6.48 -20.91 -7.74
CA HIS A 155 -5.07 -20.87 -8.15
C HIS A 155 -4.24 -19.91 -7.30
N GLY A 156 -4.86 -19.00 -6.53
CA GLY A 156 -4.17 -17.97 -5.77
C GLY A 156 -3.07 -18.52 -4.86
N LYS A 157 -3.39 -19.59 -4.10
CA LYS A 157 -2.44 -20.25 -3.21
C LYS A 157 -1.21 -20.79 -3.96
N GLN A 158 -1.44 -21.47 -5.07
CA GLN A 158 -0.37 -22.06 -5.88
C GLN A 158 0.55 -20.97 -6.47
N ILE A 159 -0.04 -19.85 -6.91
CA ILE A 159 0.72 -18.74 -7.48
C ILE A 159 1.70 -18.15 -6.47
N TRP A 160 1.25 -17.83 -5.25
CA TRP A 160 2.17 -17.25 -4.26
C TRP A 160 3.20 -18.27 -3.75
N GLN A 161 2.84 -19.55 -3.64
CA GLN A 161 3.79 -20.61 -3.27
C GLN A 161 4.87 -20.84 -4.34
N ASN A 162 4.53 -20.77 -5.62
CA ASN A 162 5.52 -20.84 -6.70
C ASN A 162 6.44 -19.61 -6.66
N ALA A 163 5.90 -18.41 -6.43
CA ALA A 163 6.70 -17.20 -6.28
C ALA A 163 7.63 -17.26 -5.06
N GLU A 164 7.19 -17.83 -3.94
CA GLU A 164 8.02 -18.11 -2.75
C GLU A 164 9.22 -19.00 -3.09
N ILE A 165 9.00 -20.09 -3.86
CA ILE A 165 10.06 -20.99 -4.31
C ILE A 165 11.06 -20.25 -5.20
N SER A 166 10.56 -19.49 -6.18
CA SER A 166 11.41 -18.68 -7.07
C SER A 166 12.25 -17.67 -6.27
N LEU A 167 11.65 -16.91 -5.35
CA LEU A 167 12.37 -15.93 -4.53
C LEU A 167 13.46 -16.57 -3.66
N ARG A 168 13.23 -17.76 -3.12
CA ARG A 168 14.28 -18.51 -2.39
C ARG A 168 15.48 -18.83 -3.26
N SER A 169 15.28 -19.05 -4.55
CA SER A 169 16.34 -19.38 -5.51
C SER A 169 16.98 -18.16 -6.19
N GLU A 170 16.27 -17.04 -6.29
CA GLU A 170 16.65 -15.88 -7.11
C GLU A 170 17.10 -14.66 -6.31
N ALA A 171 16.64 -14.51 -5.06
CA ALA A 171 16.61 -13.22 -4.39
C ALA A 171 17.44 -13.19 -3.09
N SER A 172 17.76 -11.98 -2.63
CA SER A 172 18.32 -11.82 -1.28
C SER A 172 17.26 -12.22 -0.24
N PRO A 173 17.65 -12.79 0.92
CA PRO A 173 16.70 -13.10 2.01
C PRO A 173 15.79 -11.91 2.37
N SER A 174 16.27 -10.68 2.19
CA SER A 174 15.50 -9.47 2.47
C SER A 174 14.29 -9.24 1.54
N GLU A 175 14.36 -9.66 0.28
CA GLU A 175 13.27 -9.52 -0.70
C GLU A 175 12.20 -10.58 -0.51
N LEU A 176 12.61 -11.80 -0.17
CA LEU A 176 11.70 -12.87 0.22
C LEU A 176 10.86 -12.47 1.44
N TRP A 177 11.52 -11.93 2.47
CA TRP A 177 10.82 -11.43 3.66
C TRP A 177 9.98 -10.18 3.39
N ARG A 178 10.37 -9.33 2.42
CA ARG A 178 9.53 -8.22 1.95
C ARG A 178 8.24 -8.76 1.31
N ALA A 179 8.33 -9.75 0.42
CA ALA A 179 7.16 -10.35 -0.24
C ALA A 179 6.19 -10.96 0.77
N ARG A 180 6.73 -11.71 1.74
CA ARG A 180 5.94 -12.28 2.85
C ARG A 180 5.23 -11.22 3.67
N TYR A 181 5.92 -10.12 4.01
CA TYR A 181 5.29 -9.02 4.74
C TYR A 181 4.20 -8.31 3.92
N ALA A 182 4.43 -8.12 2.61
CA ALA A 182 3.41 -7.55 1.73
C ALA A 182 2.15 -8.44 1.66
N ALA A 183 2.32 -9.76 1.59
CA ALA A 183 1.21 -10.71 1.63
C ALA A 183 0.51 -10.76 3.00
N LEU A 184 1.24 -10.60 4.10
CA LEU A 184 0.63 -10.48 5.42
C LEU A 184 -0.36 -9.30 5.50
N ASN A 185 -0.05 -8.18 4.85
CA ASN A 185 -0.95 -7.01 4.77
C ASN A 185 -2.16 -7.26 3.86
N VAL A 186 -2.15 -8.31 3.04
CA VAL A 186 -3.31 -8.73 2.26
C VAL A 186 -4.25 -9.57 3.13
N TYR A 187 -3.71 -10.58 3.82
CA TYR A 187 -4.48 -11.46 4.71
C TYR A 187 -4.98 -10.74 5.96
N THR A 188 -6.10 -10.04 5.81
CA THR A 188 -6.64 -9.12 6.81
C THR A 188 -7.83 -9.70 7.56
N THR A 189 -8.38 -10.80 7.05
CA THR A 189 -9.53 -11.50 7.62
C THR A 189 -9.14 -12.87 8.17
N GLU A 190 -9.80 -13.26 9.26
CA GLU A 190 -9.70 -14.62 9.80
C GLU A 190 -10.53 -15.62 8.97
N PRO A 191 -10.14 -16.91 8.93
CA PRO A 191 -8.97 -17.53 9.57
C PRO A 191 -7.67 -17.44 8.75
N MET A 192 -7.71 -16.83 7.55
CA MET A 192 -6.56 -16.81 6.65
C MET A 192 -5.36 -16.04 7.21
N ARG A 193 -5.62 -14.93 7.92
CA ARG A 193 -4.58 -14.18 8.63
C ARG A 193 -3.85 -15.05 9.65
N THR A 194 -4.58 -15.78 10.50
CA THR A 194 -3.98 -16.74 11.45
C THR A 194 -3.13 -17.78 10.73
N ASN A 195 -3.67 -18.43 9.70
CA ASN A 195 -2.96 -19.49 8.99
C ASN A 195 -1.67 -18.99 8.32
N TYR A 196 -1.71 -17.79 7.74
CA TYR A 196 -0.53 -17.20 7.13
C TYR A 196 0.51 -16.77 8.17
N LEU A 197 0.10 -16.24 9.33
CA LEU A 197 1.02 -15.92 10.42
C LEU A 197 1.68 -17.15 11.03
N LEU A 198 0.96 -18.27 11.12
CA LEU A 198 1.54 -19.56 11.52
C LEU A 198 2.60 -20.02 10.52
N PHE A 199 2.31 -19.96 9.22
CA PHE A 199 3.30 -20.22 8.18
C PHE A 199 4.54 -19.31 8.34
N LEU A 200 4.36 -18.01 8.60
CA LEU A 200 5.50 -17.10 8.82
C LEU A 200 6.30 -17.45 10.08
N SER A 201 5.64 -17.93 11.13
CA SER A 201 6.30 -18.36 12.37
C SER A 201 7.24 -19.55 12.12
N GLU A 202 6.80 -20.56 11.36
CA GLU A 202 7.64 -21.69 10.96
C GLU A 202 8.85 -21.22 10.15
N ARG A 203 8.68 -20.21 9.28
CA ARG A 203 9.79 -19.62 8.52
C ARG A 203 10.75 -18.81 9.37
N LEU A 204 10.27 -18.11 10.39
CA LEU A 204 11.14 -17.39 11.32
C LEU A 204 12.12 -18.33 12.01
N GLU A 205 11.62 -19.48 12.46
CA GLU A 205 12.41 -20.49 13.16
C GLU A 205 13.56 -21.01 12.28
N ALA A 206 13.24 -21.31 11.02
CA ALA A 206 14.19 -21.88 10.07
C ALA A 206 15.21 -20.86 9.53
N GLU A 207 14.82 -19.61 9.31
CA GLU A 207 15.58 -18.68 8.46
C GLU A 207 16.23 -17.50 9.21
N ARG A 208 15.83 -17.22 10.45
CA ARG A 208 16.38 -16.13 11.29
C ARG A 208 16.61 -14.81 10.53
N PRO A 209 15.54 -14.14 10.06
CA PRO A 209 15.68 -12.92 9.26
C PRO A 209 16.28 -11.75 10.04
N SER A 210 16.42 -10.61 9.35
CA SER A 210 16.78 -9.36 10.00
C SER A 210 15.86 -9.05 11.18
N ARG A 211 16.41 -8.36 12.18
CA ARG A 211 15.72 -8.00 13.42
C ARG A 211 14.37 -7.31 13.17
N ASN A 212 14.25 -6.54 12.09
CA ASN A 212 13.01 -5.84 11.74
C ASN A 212 11.89 -6.82 11.39
N TYR A 213 12.12 -7.78 10.48
CA TYR A 213 11.10 -8.75 10.11
C TYR A 213 10.76 -9.69 11.26
N PHE A 214 11.77 -10.11 12.03
CA PHE A 214 11.58 -10.89 13.24
C PHE A 214 10.66 -10.16 14.24
N TYR A 215 10.99 -8.91 14.56
CA TYR A 215 10.20 -8.08 15.48
C TYR A 215 8.76 -7.89 14.98
N THR A 216 8.58 -7.58 13.69
CA THR A 216 7.26 -7.35 13.11
C THR A 216 6.35 -8.56 13.22
N VAL A 217 6.84 -9.76 12.91
CA VAL A 217 6.04 -10.98 13.04
C VAL A 217 5.69 -11.26 14.51
N LEU A 218 6.59 -11.05 15.45
CA LEU A 218 6.29 -11.20 16.89
C LEU A 218 5.21 -10.23 17.38
N VAL A 219 5.23 -8.97 16.92
CA VAL A 219 4.16 -8.00 17.25
C VAL A 219 2.81 -8.49 16.72
N GLN A 220 2.78 -9.04 15.51
CA GLN A 220 1.54 -9.55 14.90
C GLN A 220 1.02 -10.80 15.64
N LEU A 221 1.90 -11.74 15.98
CA LEU A 221 1.55 -12.92 16.79
C LEU A 221 1.01 -12.52 18.18
N ALA A 222 1.66 -11.55 18.84
CA ALA A 222 1.21 -11.03 20.13
C ALA A 222 -0.17 -10.36 20.05
N GLY A 223 -0.42 -9.59 18.98
CA GLY A 223 -1.71 -8.96 18.71
C GLY A 223 -2.85 -9.97 18.51
N MET A 224 -2.53 -11.17 18.02
CA MET A 224 -3.47 -12.29 17.90
C MET A 224 -3.62 -13.13 19.18
N GLY A 225 -2.91 -12.77 20.26
CA GLY A 225 -2.91 -13.54 21.49
C GLY A 225 -2.06 -14.82 21.47
N ARG A 226 -1.23 -15.03 20.44
CA ARG A 226 -0.29 -16.17 20.35
C ARG A 226 0.99 -15.95 21.15
N CYS A 227 0.82 -15.69 22.46
CA CYS A 227 1.95 -15.51 23.37
C CYS A 227 2.80 -16.76 23.52
N ASP A 228 2.20 -17.94 23.36
CA ASP A 228 2.91 -19.22 23.32
C ASP A 228 4.03 -19.21 22.28
N LEU A 229 3.75 -18.69 21.08
CA LEU A 229 4.76 -18.58 20.01
C LEU A 229 5.75 -17.45 20.26
N VAL A 230 5.30 -16.31 20.78
CA VAL A 230 6.18 -15.17 21.09
C VAL A 230 7.22 -15.55 22.15
N GLU A 231 6.79 -16.22 23.22
CA GLU A 231 7.64 -16.71 24.30
C GLU A 231 8.63 -17.75 23.79
N HIS A 232 8.17 -18.69 22.94
CA HIS A 232 9.02 -19.67 22.29
C HIS A 232 10.18 -19.03 21.52
N PHE A 233 9.92 -18.00 20.69
CA PHE A 233 10.98 -17.34 19.93
C PHE A 233 11.93 -16.49 20.76
N LEU A 234 11.46 -15.93 21.87
CA LEU A 234 12.26 -15.05 22.71
C LEU A 234 13.09 -15.81 23.75
N ASN A 235 12.80 -17.09 24.02
CA ASN A 235 13.41 -17.87 25.10
C ASN A 235 13.44 -17.11 26.45
N ASN A 236 12.49 -16.21 26.63
CA ASN A 236 12.35 -15.35 27.80
C ASN A 236 10.99 -15.65 28.42
N GLY A 237 10.91 -15.66 29.75
CA GLY A 237 9.73 -16.04 30.51
C GLY A 237 8.43 -15.29 30.15
N PRO A 238 7.32 -15.58 30.86
CA PRO A 238 5.95 -15.22 30.45
C PRO A 238 5.67 -13.72 30.27
N ASP A 239 6.54 -12.84 30.78
CA ASP A 239 6.43 -11.38 30.59
C ASP A 239 6.92 -10.89 29.22
N SER A 240 7.59 -11.74 28.43
CA SER A 240 8.16 -11.36 27.15
C SER A 240 7.08 -10.99 26.12
N CYS A 241 5.91 -11.63 26.16
CA CYS A 241 4.78 -11.31 25.28
C CYS A 241 4.15 -9.94 25.59
N LYS A 242 4.22 -9.47 26.85
CA LYS A 242 3.53 -8.26 27.31
C LYS A 242 3.95 -7.03 26.51
N ARG A 243 5.26 -6.84 26.30
CA ARG A 243 5.80 -5.71 25.51
C ARG A 243 5.30 -5.70 24.06
N TYR A 244 5.18 -6.88 23.46
CA TYR A 244 4.70 -7.02 22.08
C TYR A 244 3.20 -6.80 21.99
N LYS A 245 2.43 -7.24 22.99
CA LYS A 245 1.00 -6.92 23.12
C LYS A 245 0.77 -5.42 23.27
N GLU A 246 1.54 -4.75 24.13
CA GLU A 246 1.48 -3.29 24.29
C GLU A 246 1.83 -2.58 22.98
N THR A 247 2.85 -3.05 22.26
CA THR A 247 3.20 -2.51 20.93
C THR A 247 2.07 -2.72 19.92
N ALA A 248 1.50 -3.92 19.85
CA ALA A 248 0.38 -4.21 18.96
C ALA A 248 -0.84 -3.37 19.30
N ALA A 249 -1.15 -3.21 20.58
CA ALA A 249 -2.23 -2.34 21.06
C ALA A 249 -1.96 -0.87 20.72
N ASN A 250 -0.71 -0.39 20.85
CA ASN A 250 -0.33 0.96 20.48
C ASN A 250 -0.45 1.20 18.97
N ILE A 251 -0.03 0.25 18.14
CA ILE A 251 -0.21 0.32 16.67
C ILE A 251 -1.70 0.34 16.34
N ALA A 252 -2.49 -0.59 16.88
CA ALA A 252 -3.93 -0.60 16.68
C ALA A 252 -4.60 0.67 17.18
N THR A 253 -4.10 1.28 18.25
CA THR A 253 -4.60 2.57 18.78
C THR A 253 -4.19 3.73 17.90
N GLN A 254 -2.97 3.74 17.34
CA GLN A 254 -2.52 4.73 16.36
C GLN A 254 -3.32 4.62 15.05
N ASP A 255 -3.60 3.41 14.58
CA ASP A 255 -4.46 3.19 13.41
C ASP A 255 -5.92 3.60 13.71
N ARG A 256 -6.37 3.46 14.96
CA ARG A 256 -7.68 3.93 15.45
C ARG A 256 -7.72 5.40 15.83
N GLN A 257 -6.59 6.08 16.00
CA GLN A 257 -6.61 7.52 16.23
C GLN A 257 -7.37 8.13 15.04
N PRO A 258 -8.27 9.09 15.29
CA PRO A 258 -8.85 9.86 14.21
C PRO A 258 -7.68 10.37 13.37
N ALA A 259 -7.57 9.91 12.13
CA ALA A 259 -6.81 10.65 11.14
C ALA A 259 -7.34 12.08 11.28
N PRO A 260 -6.46 13.07 11.47
CA PRO A 260 -6.92 14.38 11.87
C PRO A 260 -8.04 14.80 10.93
N SER A 261 -9.14 15.21 11.54
CA SER A 261 -10.49 15.39 10.98
C SER A 261 -10.59 16.57 10.01
N ALA A 262 -9.48 16.91 9.35
CA ALA A 262 -9.51 17.76 8.19
C ALA A 262 -10.22 16.99 7.08
N THR A 263 -11.56 17.04 7.10
CA THR A 263 -12.36 17.01 5.88
C THR A 263 -11.71 18.03 4.97
N PRO A 264 -11.12 17.61 3.86
CA PRO A 264 -10.46 18.59 3.02
C PRO A 264 -11.49 19.60 2.51
N THR A 265 -11.06 20.79 2.11
CA THR A 265 -11.99 21.84 1.68
C THR A 265 -11.69 22.22 0.24
N PHE A 266 -12.62 22.90 -0.41
CA PHE A 266 -12.35 23.49 -1.72
C PHE A 266 -11.11 24.40 -1.68
N GLU A 267 -10.88 25.13 -0.59
CA GLU A 267 -9.68 25.96 -0.38
C GLU A 267 -8.39 25.13 -0.34
N MET A 268 -8.41 23.96 0.33
CA MET A 268 -7.25 23.06 0.34
C MET A 268 -6.96 22.50 -1.05
N VAL A 269 -8.01 22.20 -1.83
CA VAL A 269 -7.87 21.79 -3.23
C VAL A 269 -7.29 22.92 -4.06
N ASP A 270 -7.82 24.14 -3.94
CA ASP A 270 -7.35 25.30 -4.71
C ASP A 270 -5.90 25.66 -4.34
N SER A 271 -5.52 25.54 -3.06
CA SER A 271 -4.13 25.67 -2.59
C SER A 271 -3.20 24.59 -3.17
N ALA A 272 -3.68 23.34 -3.25
CA ALA A 272 -2.93 22.28 -3.92
C ALA A 272 -2.77 22.59 -5.42
N LEU A 273 -3.80 23.10 -6.09
CA LEU A 273 -3.74 23.48 -7.51
C LEU A 273 -2.81 24.67 -7.77
N ALA A 274 -2.69 25.59 -6.82
CA ALA A 274 -1.78 26.74 -6.88
C ALA A 274 -0.29 26.33 -6.77
N GLU A 275 0.02 25.09 -6.37
CA GLU A 275 1.40 24.60 -6.29
C GLU A 275 2.10 24.64 -7.67
N PRO A 276 3.17 25.44 -7.85
CA PRO A 276 3.83 25.59 -9.15
C PRO A 276 4.54 24.32 -9.62
N ASN A 277 5.03 23.48 -8.70
CA ASN A 277 5.70 22.25 -9.07
C ASN A 277 4.68 21.13 -9.39
N PRO A 278 4.63 20.59 -10.62
CA PRO A 278 3.62 19.60 -11.00
C PRO A 278 3.72 18.28 -10.21
N LYS A 279 4.94 17.85 -9.82
CA LYS A 279 5.14 16.64 -9.00
C LYS A 279 4.61 16.87 -7.57
N LEU A 280 4.87 18.04 -6.99
CA LEU A 280 4.38 18.39 -5.66
C LEU A 280 2.86 18.64 -5.65
N ARG A 281 2.33 19.26 -6.71
CA ARG A 281 0.89 19.42 -6.93
C ARG A 281 0.18 18.06 -6.93
N MET A 282 0.69 17.10 -7.71
CA MET A 282 0.12 15.76 -7.76
C MET A 282 0.20 15.04 -6.41
N ALA A 283 1.33 15.15 -5.70
CA ALA A 283 1.48 14.58 -4.37
C ALA A 283 0.48 15.18 -3.36
N ARG A 284 0.25 16.50 -3.40
CA ARG A 284 -0.75 17.17 -2.56
C ARG A 284 -2.17 16.70 -2.88
N LEU A 285 -2.53 16.63 -4.16
CA LEU A 285 -3.84 16.11 -4.57
C LEU A 285 -4.06 14.67 -4.10
N VAL A 286 -3.04 13.81 -4.20
CA VAL A 286 -3.07 12.44 -3.66
C VAL A 286 -3.26 12.43 -2.15
N GLY A 287 -2.52 13.27 -1.42
CA GLY A 287 -2.65 13.40 0.02
C GLY A 287 -4.06 13.79 0.43
N LEU A 288 -4.64 14.82 -0.21
CA LEU A 288 -6.02 15.23 0.02
C LEU A 288 -7.01 14.10 -0.29
N ALA A 289 -6.89 13.45 -1.45
CA ALA A 289 -7.75 12.33 -1.82
C ALA A 289 -7.69 11.16 -0.81
N SER A 290 -6.50 10.88 -0.26
CA SER A 290 -6.33 9.85 0.76
C SER A 290 -7.01 10.21 2.09
N LEU A 291 -6.95 11.49 2.51
CA LEU A 291 -7.63 11.99 3.70
C LEU A 291 -9.15 11.92 3.54
N TRP A 292 -9.66 12.34 2.38
CA TRP A 292 -11.07 12.20 1.99
C TRP A 292 -11.56 10.77 2.08
N TYR A 293 -10.84 9.85 1.44
CA TYR A 293 -11.20 8.44 1.40
C TYR A 293 -11.27 7.84 2.81
N ARG A 294 -10.29 8.17 3.68
CA ARG A 294 -10.30 7.73 5.08
C ARG A 294 -11.49 8.29 5.86
N ALA A 295 -11.91 9.52 5.58
CA ALA A 295 -13.10 10.12 6.19
C ALA A 295 -14.42 9.47 5.72
N ARG A 296 -14.48 8.93 4.50
CA ARG A 296 -15.67 8.26 3.93
C ARG A 296 -15.84 6.81 4.40
N VAL A 297 -14.74 6.07 4.56
CA VAL A 297 -14.76 4.62 4.83
C VAL A 297 -14.90 4.30 6.34
N ARG A 298 -14.81 5.32 7.23
CA ARG A 298 -15.17 5.24 8.66
C ARG A 298 -16.59 5.74 8.91
#